data_AF-A0A3B8WG48-F1
#
_entry.id   AF-A0A3B8WG48-F1
#
_cell.length_a   1.000
_cell.length_b   1.000
_cell.length_c   1.000
_cell.angle_alpha   90.00
_cell.angle_beta   90.00
_cell.angle_gamma   90.00
#
_symmetry.space_group_name_H-M   'P 1'
#
loop_
_entity.id
_entity.type
_entity.pdbx_description
1 polymer ?
#
loop_
_entity_poly.entity_id
_entity_poly.type
_entity_poly.pdbx_seq_one_letter_code
_entity_poly.pdbx_strand_id
1 'polypeptide(L)'
;LACDDVGLTLERPQTVAGSLSSLSVDRGVVCALDLAQDAEVHLCGLPGTLLVVPVSGQCDVLVNGDCGQPAFPMAAITSSQAISVRACGQSRLILLNPEQWCGSARPGQRVLAWMAERVNHFLLRSNFFQDHNDACAAADSLFDELDNIA
;
A
#
# COMPACT_ATOMS: atom_id res chain seq x y z
N LEU A 1 -4.58 -3.36 -7.96
CA LEU A 1 -5.59 -2.69 -7.10
C LEU A 1 -6.87 -2.68 -7.90
N ALA A 2 -7.97 -3.26 -7.42
CA ALA A 2 -9.24 -3.31 -8.15
C ALA A 2 -9.91 -1.92 -8.16
N CYS A 3 -9.26 -0.97 -8.85
CA CYS A 3 -9.71 0.40 -9.00
C CYS A 3 -9.59 0.79 -10.47
N ASP A 4 -10.72 1.10 -11.09
CA ASP A 4 -10.81 1.42 -12.50
C ASP A 4 -10.45 2.87 -12.81
N ASP A 5 -10.31 3.71 -11.78
CA ASP A 5 -9.96 5.13 -11.89
C ASP A 5 -8.84 5.48 -10.91
N VAL A 6 -7.59 5.28 -11.37
CA VAL A 6 -6.38 5.66 -10.65
C VAL A 6 -5.82 6.92 -11.30
N GLY A 7 -5.81 8.01 -10.53
CA GLY A 7 -5.25 9.29 -10.94
C GLY A 7 -3.91 9.58 -10.28
N LEU A 8 -3.07 10.36 -10.95
CA LEU A 8 -1.82 10.86 -10.38
C LEU A 8 -1.72 12.37 -10.63
N THR A 9 -1.67 13.14 -9.56
CA THR A 9 -1.39 14.58 -9.61
C THR A 9 0.03 14.81 -9.18
N LEU A 10 0.81 15.51 -10.01
CA LEU A 10 2.21 15.86 -9.74
C LEU A 10 2.27 17.34 -9.39
N GLU A 11 2.99 17.70 -8.32
CA GLU A 11 3.16 19.13 -7.98
C GLU A 11 3.95 19.89 -9.06
N ARG A 12 4.88 19.20 -9.72
CA ARG A 12 5.65 19.73 -10.84
C ARG A 12 5.72 18.67 -11.95
N PRO A 13 5.33 18.96 -13.19
CA PRO A 13 5.49 18.02 -14.29
C PRO A 13 6.98 17.76 -14.56
N GLN A 14 7.44 16.52 -14.38
CA GLN A 14 8.76 16.06 -14.78
C GLN A 14 8.64 14.92 -15.79
N THR A 15 9.74 14.62 -16.48
CA THR A 15 9.79 13.54 -17.48
C THR A 15 9.49 12.17 -16.87
N VAL A 16 9.80 11.97 -15.58
CA VAL A 16 9.55 10.71 -14.86
C VAL A 16 8.81 11.02 -13.56
N ALA A 17 7.60 10.49 -13.42
CA ALA A 17 6.80 10.60 -12.20
C ALA A 17 7.25 9.59 -11.12
N GLY A 18 7.70 8.40 -11.55
CA GLY A 18 7.99 7.28 -10.67
C GLY A 18 7.87 5.94 -11.39
N SER A 19 7.74 4.86 -10.62
CA SER A 19 7.43 3.51 -11.12
C SER A 19 6.39 2.82 -10.25
N LEU A 20 5.56 2.01 -10.89
CA LEU A 20 4.57 1.18 -10.23
C LEU A 20 4.77 -0.27 -10.66
N SER A 21 4.83 -1.18 -9.69
CA SER A 21 4.90 -2.61 -9.92
C SER A 21 3.90 -3.31 -9.01
N SER A 22 3.19 -4.31 -9.53
CA SER A 22 2.18 -5.05 -8.77
C SER A 22 2.38 -6.55 -8.90
N LEU A 23 2.11 -7.25 -7.81
CA LEU A 23 2.03 -8.70 -7.71
C LEU A 23 0.63 -9.05 -7.21
N SER A 24 -0.13 -9.76 -8.04
CA SER A 24 -1.45 -10.27 -7.71
C SER A 24 -1.36 -11.76 -7.41
N VAL A 25 -1.94 -12.16 -6.29
CA VAL A 25 -2.03 -13.55 -5.83
C VAL A 25 -3.45 -13.83 -5.36
N ASP A 26 -3.77 -15.09 -5.07
CA ASP A 26 -5.12 -15.49 -4.67
C ASP A 26 -5.59 -14.79 -3.39
N ARG A 27 -4.64 -14.44 -2.50
CA ARG A 27 -4.93 -13.78 -1.22
C ARG A 27 -5.05 -12.25 -1.31
N GLY A 28 -4.72 -11.65 -2.44
CA GLY A 28 -4.80 -10.20 -2.63
C GLY A 28 -3.73 -9.63 -3.55
N VAL A 29 -3.49 -8.32 -3.43
CA VAL A 29 -2.56 -7.59 -4.30
C VAL A 29 -1.54 -6.83 -3.47
N VAL A 30 -0.26 -7.01 -3.81
CA VAL A 30 0.86 -6.18 -3.32
C VAL A 30 1.29 -5.25 -4.45
N CYS A 31 1.37 -3.96 -4.18
CA CYS A 31 1.82 -2.96 -5.14
C CYS A 31 2.94 -2.12 -4.52
N ALA A 32 4.08 -2.05 -5.21
CA ALA A 32 5.15 -1.12 -4.87
C ALA A 32 5.04 0.11 -5.77
N LEU A 33 5.01 1.27 -5.13
CA LEU A 33 4.96 2.57 -5.78
C LEU A 33 6.19 3.37 -5.36
N ASP A 34 7.03 3.67 -6.33
CA ASP A 34 8.18 4.57 -6.20
C ASP A 34 7.83 5.90 -6.83
N LEU A 35 7.99 6.99 -6.08
CA LEU A 35 7.70 8.35 -6.54
C LEU A 35 9.00 9.13 -6.67
N ALA A 36 9.26 9.67 -7.85
CA ALA A 36 10.45 10.49 -8.09
C ALA A 36 10.31 11.92 -7.54
N GLN A 37 9.08 12.37 -7.33
CA GLN A 37 8.73 13.73 -6.94
C GLN A 37 7.44 13.77 -6.12
N ASP A 38 7.13 14.93 -5.54
CA ASP A 38 5.92 15.15 -4.77
C ASP A 38 4.69 14.85 -5.63
N ALA A 39 3.85 13.94 -5.14
CA ALA A 39 2.70 13.46 -5.87
C ALA A 39 1.53 13.11 -4.94
N GLU A 40 0.34 13.26 -5.48
CA GLU A 40 -0.90 12.78 -4.89
C GLU A 40 -1.50 11.69 -5.80
N VAL A 41 -1.59 10.48 -5.27
CA VAL A 41 -2.18 9.32 -5.94
C VAL A 41 -3.64 9.26 -5.55
N HIS A 42 -4.53 9.43 -6.51
CA HIS A 42 -5.96 9.33 -6.31
C HIS A 42 -6.42 7.91 -6.58
N LEU A 43 -7.05 7.29 -5.58
CA LEU A 43 -7.62 5.96 -5.68
C LEU A 43 -9.14 6.09 -5.53
N CYS A 44 -9.88 5.52 -6.47
CA CYS A 44 -11.30 5.33 -6.35
C CYS A 44 -11.65 4.45 -5.12
N GLY A 45 -12.93 4.48 -4.73
CA GLY A 45 -13.41 3.70 -3.61
C GLY A 45 -13.14 2.21 -3.79
N LEU A 46 -12.31 1.63 -2.93
CA LEU A 46 -11.93 0.23 -2.99
C LEU A 46 -12.95 -0.62 -2.20
N PRO A 47 -13.45 -1.73 -2.77
CA PRO A 47 -14.25 -2.71 -2.02
C PRO A 47 -13.31 -3.54 -1.14
N GLY A 48 -12.94 -3.03 0.03
CA GLY A 48 -12.06 -3.73 0.98
C GLY A 48 -11.18 -2.82 1.81
N THR A 49 -10.16 -3.40 2.43
CA THR A 49 -9.16 -2.64 3.19
C THR A 49 -7.92 -2.41 2.35
N LEU A 50 -7.48 -1.15 2.26
CA LEU A 50 -6.16 -0.80 1.75
C LEU A 50 -5.19 -0.57 2.91
N LEU A 51 -4.08 -1.30 2.89
CA LEU A 51 -2.95 -1.06 3.77
C LEU A 51 -1.92 -0.22 3.01
N VAL A 52 -1.48 0.88 3.60
CA VAL A 52 -0.45 1.76 3.06
C VAL A 52 0.75 1.73 3.99
N VAL A 53 1.91 1.32 3.47
CA VAL A 53 3.15 1.21 4.21
C VAL A 53 4.21 2.12 3.59
N PRO A 54 4.55 3.24 4.23
CA PRO A 54 5.70 4.04 3.81
C PRO A 54 7.01 3.30 4.16
N VAL A 55 7.74 2.88 3.14
CA VAL A 55 9.07 2.23 3.29
C VAL A 55 10.16 3.28 3.38
N SER A 56 10.06 4.33 2.57
CA SER A 56 10.92 5.50 2.63
C SER A 56 10.14 6.76 2.25
N GLY A 57 10.56 7.89 2.80
CA GLY A 57 9.88 9.17 2.62
C GLY A 57 8.64 9.33 3.51
N GLN A 58 8.01 10.50 3.41
CA GLN A 58 6.81 10.84 4.16
C GLN A 58 5.58 10.67 3.29
N CYS A 59 4.52 10.14 3.88
CA CYS A 59 3.26 9.89 3.22
C CYS A 59 2.10 10.13 4.17
N ASP A 60 1.09 10.83 3.65
CA ASP A 60 -0.18 11.08 4.30
C ASP A 60 -1.31 10.46 3.48
N VAL A 61 -2.31 9.96 4.17
CA VAL A 61 -3.56 9.48 3.59
C VAL A 61 -4.63 10.53 3.80
N LEU A 62 -5.32 10.91 2.73
CA LEU A 62 -6.46 11.79 2.74
C LEU A 62 -7.71 10.98 2.37
N VAL A 63 -8.77 11.12 3.17
CA VAL A 63 -10.09 10.54 2.87
C VAL A 63 -11.01 11.70 2.48
N ASN A 64 -11.64 11.64 1.30
CA ASN A 64 -12.45 12.74 0.73
C ASN A 64 -11.76 14.12 0.63
N GLY A 65 -10.43 14.17 0.57
CA GLY A 65 -9.68 15.43 0.52
C GLY A 65 -9.59 16.18 1.86
N ASP A 66 -10.04 15.57 2.96
CA ASP A 66 -9.94 16.12 4.32
C ASP A 66 -8.53 15.96 4.93
N CYS A 67 -8.37 16.46 6.17
CA CYS A 67 -7.13 16.50 6.95
C CYS A 67 -6.32 15.19 6.87
N GLY A 68 -5.11 15.29 6.31
CA GLY A 68 -4.22 14.15 6.10
C GLY A 68 -3.82 13.47 7.40
N GLN A 69 -3.89 12.14 7.41
CA GLN A 69 -3.37 11.31 8.50
C GLN A 69 -2.03 10.70 8.07
N PRO A 70 -0.97 10.80 8.89
CA PRO A 70 0.29 10.15 8.59
C PRO A 70 0.13 8.64 8.43
N ALA A 71 0.69 8.07 7.37
CA ALA A 71 0.62 6.63 7.11
C ALA A 71 1.65 5.81 7.89
N PHE A 72 2.42 6.43 8.79
CA PHE A 72 3.55 5.78 9.45
C PHE A 72 3.15 5.10 10.78
N PRO A 73 3.62 3.85 11.04
CA PRO A 73 4.41 2.98 10.15
C PRO A 73 3.57 2.22 9.13
N MET A 74 2.25 2.21 9.31
CA MET A 74 1.26 1.69 8.36
C MET A 74 -0.08 2.36 8.63
N ALA A 75 -0.83 2.67 7.58
CA ALA A 75 -2.25 3.04 7.66
C ALA A 75 -3.13 1.93 7.10
N ALA A 76 -4.25 1.66 7.78
CA ALA A 76 -5.30 0.77 7.30
C ALA A 76 -6.55 1.59 6.97
N ILE A 77 -7.02 1.46 5.74
CA ILE A 77 -8.09 2.29 5.18
C ILE A 77 -9.21 1.36 4.74
N THR A 78 -10.33 1.38 5.47
CA THR A 78 -11.48 0.50 5.23
C THR A 78 -12.64 1.23 4.54
N SER A 79 -12.36 2.34 3.86
CA SER A 79 -13.40 3.21 3.30
C SER A 79 -13.68 2.82 1.86
N SER A 80 -14.96 2.61 1.53
CA SER A 80 -15.42 2.52 0.13
C SER A 80 -15.45 3.89 -0.56
N GLN A 81 -14.97 4.94 0.10
CA GLN A 81 -14.87 6.29 -0.45
C GLN A 81 -13.55 6.47 -1.20
N ALA A 82 -13.53 7.46 -2.10
CA ALA A 82 -12.29 7.85 -2.75
C ALA A 82 -11.27 8.36 -1.73
N ILE A 83 -10.03 7.93 -1.92
CA ILE A 83 -8.91 8.30 -1.06
C ILE A 83 -7.78 8.85 -1.92
N SER A 84 -6.98 9.71 -1.32
CA SER A 84 -5.72 10.15 -1.90
C SER A 84 -4.56 9.73 -1.01
N VAL A 85 -3.44 9.35 -1.60
CA VAL A 85 -2.17 9.17 -0.90
C VAL A 85 -1.23 10.26 -1.38
N ARG A 86 -0.88 11.20 -0.50
CA ARG A 86 0.10 12.24 -0.77
C ARG A 86 1.45 11.77 -0.25
N ALA A 87 2.48 11.85 -1.08
CA ALA A 87 3.82 11.49 -0.67
C ALA A 87 4.86 12.45 -1.26
N CYS A 88 5.93 12.64 -0.50
CA CYS A 88 7.06 13.46 -0.93
C CYS A 88 7.85 12.76 -2.06
N GLY A 89 8.64 13.52 -2.79
CA GLY A 89 9.58 13.00 -3.76
C GLY A 89 10.59 12.05 -3.13
N GLN A 90 11.02 11.07 -3.93
CA GLN A 90 11.91 9.99 -3.49
C GLN A 90 11.28 9.09 -2.40
N SER A 91 9.95 9.01 -2.36
CA SER A 91 9.22 8.10 -1.47
C SER A 91 8.99 6.74 -2.12
N ARG A 92 9.02 5.70 -1.31
CA ARG A 92 8.60 4.34 -1.67
C ARG A 92 7.46 3.91 -0.76
N LEU A 93 6.35 3.52 -1.36
CA LEU A 93 5.16 3.05 -0.68
C LEU A 93 4.86 1.62 -1.10
N ILE A 94 4.46 0.79 -0.14
CA ILE A 94 3.79 -0.48 -0.44
C ILE A 94 2.31 -0.33 -0.14
N LEU A 95 1.50 -0.68 -1.13
CA LEU A 95 0.06 -0.75 -1.03
C LEU A 95 -0.32 -2.23 -1.02
N LEU A 96 -1.02 -2.67 0.02
CA LEU A 96 -1.57 -4.03 0.09
C LEU A 96 -3.09 -3.96 0.11
N ASN A 97 -3.72 -4.77 -0.73
CA ASN A 97 -5.16 -4.95 -0.73
C ASN A 97 -5.46 -6.45 -0.53
N PRO A 98 -5.66 -6.89 0.73
CA PRO A 98 -6.00 -8.27 1.04
C PRO A 98 -7.43 -8.59 0.58
N GLU A 99 -7.62 -9.71 -0.10
CA GLU A 99 -8.92 -10.14 -0.64
C GLU A 99 -9.93 -10.43 0.49
N GLN A 100 -9.46 -11.00 1.60
CA GLN A 100 -10.33 -11.48 2.68
C GLN A 100 -10.72 -10.40 3.70
N TRP A 101 -10.11 -9.21 3.65
CA TRP A 101 -10.42 -8.11 4.57
C TRP A 101 -11.62 -7.29 4.09
N CYS A 102 -12.77 -7.97 4.06
CA CYS A 102 -14.07 -7.41 3.81
C CYS A 102 -14.76 -7.05 5.13
N GLY A 103 -14.20 -6.12 5.91
CA GLY A 103 -14.76 -5.76 7.22
C GLY A 103 -14.22 -4.46 7.81
N SER A 104 -14.95 -3.91 8.79
CA SER A 104 -14.59 -2.70 9.54
C SER A 104 -13.46 -2.94 10.55
N ALA A 105 -12.62 -3.94 10.35
CA ALA A 105 -11.49 -4.24 11.22
C ALA A 105 -10.54 -3.03 11.19
N ARG A 106 -10.37 -2.40 12.34
CA ARG A 106 -9.43 -1.28 12.52
C ARG A 106 -8.35 -1.77 13.48
N PRO A 107 -7.28 -2.39 12.96
CA PRO A 107 -6.20 -2.86 13.82
C PRO A 107 -5.67 -1.71 14.66
N GLY A 108 -5.44 -1.97 15.95
CA GLY A 108 -4.83 -0.97 16.83
C GLY A 108 -3.40 -0.64 16.39
N GLN A 109 -2.87 0.52 16.80
CA GLN A 109 -1.55 1.01 16.38
C GLN A 109 -0.41 0.00 16.60
N ARG A 110 -0.46 -0.79 17.70
CA ARG A 110 0.53 -1.85 17.97
C ARG A 110 0.47 -2.97 16.93
N VAL A 111 -0.72 -3.33 16.48
CA VAL A 111 -0.93 -4.35 15.44
C VAL A 111 -0.43 -3.82 14.10
N LEU A 112 -0.77 -2.56 13.76
CA LEU A 112 -0.27 -1.92 12.54
C LEU A 112 1.26 -1.85 12.49
N ALA A 113 1.92 -1.54 13.61
CA ALA A 113 3.38 -1.54 13.70
C ALA A 113 3.99 -2.93 13.45
N TRP A 114 3.37 -3.98 14.01
CA TRP A 114 3.79 -5.36 13.78
C TRP A 114 3.58 -5.77 12.31
N MET A 115 2.44 -5.42 11.73
CA MET A 115 2.14 -5.68 10.31
C MET A 115 3.14 -4.97 9.39
N ALA A 116 3.49 -3.72 9.68
CA ALA A 116 4.52 -2.98 8.95
C ALA A 116 5.89 -3.68 9.01
N GLU A 117 6.26 -4.26 10.15
CA GLU A 117 7.47 -5.06 10.29
C GLU A 117 7.44 -6.30 9.37
N ARG A 118 6.31 -7.02 9.30
CA ARG A 118 6.15 -8.17 8.40
C ARG A 118 6.31 -7.78 6.93
N VAL A 119 5.70 -6.67 6.53
CA VAL A 119 5.85 -6.13 5.17
C VAL A 119 7.31 -5.79 4.89
N ASN A 120 8.01 -5.13 5.82
CA ASN A 120 9.44 -4.85 5.67
C ASN A 120 10.28 -6.13 5.53
N HIS A 121 10.00 -7.18 6.31
CA HIS A 121 10.67 -8.48 6.16
C HIS A 121 10.41 -9.11 4.79
N PHE A 122 9.18 -9.04 4.27
CA PHE A 122 8.86 -9.48 2.91
C PHE A 122 9.69 -8.71 1.86
N LEU A 123 9.79 -7.39 1.99
CA LEU A 123 10.59 -6.57 1.06
C LEU A 123 12.09 -6.84 1.13
N LEU A 124 12.63 -7.16 2.31
CA LEU A 124 14.03 -7.57 2.42
C LEU A 124 14.28 -8.89 1.69
N ARG A 125 13.34 -9.83 1.82
CA ARG A 125 13.39 -11.14 1.15
C ARG A 125 13.19 -11.05 -0.36
N SER A 126 12.49 -10.04 -0.86
CA SER A 126 12.17 -9.94 -2.30
C SER A 126 13.39 -9.84 -3.21
N ASN A 127 14.53 -9.38 -2.68
CA ASN A 127 15.81 -9.38 -3.40
C ASN A 127 16.38 -10.78 -3.67
N PHE A 128 15.82 -11.81 -3.04
CA PHE A 128 16.30 -13.20 -3.09
C PHE A 128 15.29 -14.16 -3.70
N PHE A 129 14.14 -13.68 -4.18
CA PHE A 129 13.18 -14.55 -4.85
C PHE A 129 13.77 -15.09 -6.14
N GLN A 130 13.66 -16.41 -6.32
CA GLN A 130 14.26 -17.09 -7.47
C GLN A 130 13.50 -16.83 -8.76
N ASP A 131 12.16 -16.81 -8.65
CA ASP A 131 11.25 -16.62 -9.76
C ASP A 131 9.92 -16.01 -9.30
N HIS A 132 9.00 -15.87 -10.26
CA HIS A 132 7.66 -15.35 -10.02
C HIS A 132 6.84 -16.22 -9.04
N ASN A 133 6.98 -17.54 -9.08
CA ASN A 133 6.20 -18.44 -8.24
C ASN A 133 6.65 -18.36 -6.77
N ASP A 134 7.95 -18.24 -6.53
CA ASP A 134 8.52 -18.01 -5.21
C ASP A 134 8.03 -16.65 -4.63
N ALA A 135 8.00 -15.61 -5.46
CA ALA A 135 7.44 -14.32 -5.08
C ALA A 135 5.94 -14.41 -4.74
N CYS A 136 5.16 -15.13 -5.53
CA CYS A 136 3.73 -15.37 -5.27
C CYS A 136 3.52 -16.12 -3.94
N ALA A 137 4.24 -17.23 -3.73
CA ALA A 137 4.13 -18.01 -2.50
C ALA A 137 4.53 -17.21 -1.24
N ALA A 138 5.55 -16.35 -1.36
CA ALA A 138 5.94 -15.45 -0.29
C ALA A 138 4.89 -14.37 -0.03
N ALA A 139 4.22 -13.86 -1.06
CA ALA A 139 3.14 -12.89 -0.92
C ALA A 139 1.88 -13.52 -0.29
N ASP A 140 1.50 -14.73 -0.69
CA ASP A 140 0.41 -15.48 -0.04
C ASP A 140 0.71 -15.71 1.45
N SER A 141 1.96 -16.09 1.77
CA SER A 141 2.40 -16.26 3.17
C SER A 141 2.33 -14.95 3.96
N LEU A 142 2.69 -13.81 3.34
CA LEU A 142 2.54 -12.51 3.97
C LEU A 142 1.07 -12.20 4.28
N PHE A 143 0.17 -12.42 3.33
CA PHE A 143 -1.26 -12.21 3.57
C PHE A 143 -1.81 -13.11 4.67
N ASP A 144 -1.42 -14.40 4.71
CA ASP A 144 -1.77 -15.30 5.80
C ASP A 144 -1.28 -14.78 7.17
N GLU A 145 -0.06 -14.24 7.25
CA GLU A 145 0.47 -13.63 8.48
C GLU A 145 -0.33 -12.40 8.92
N LEU A 146 -0.78 -11.58 7.97
CA LEU A 146 -1.59 -10.39 8.25
C LEU A 146 -3.01 -10.76 8.69
N ASP A 147 -3.62 -11.76 8.05
CA ASP A 147 -4.98 -12.23 8.32
C ASP A 147 -5.13 -12.83 9.72
N ASN A 148 -4.12 -13.58 10.21
CA ASN A 148 -4.18 -14.24 11.51
C ASN A 148 -4.23 -13.28 12.72
N ILE A 149 -4.07 -11.97 12.51
CA ILE A 149 -3.97 -10.96 13.59
C ILE A 149 -5.07 -9.88 13.49
N ALA A 150 -5.77 -9.79 12.37
CA ALA A 150 -6.92 -8.89 12.21
C ALA A 150 -8.18 -9.43 12.91
#